data_AF-A0A8S0FM03-F1
#
_entry.id   AF-A0A8S0FM03-F1
#
_cell.length_a   1.000
_cell.length_b   1.000
_cell.length_c   1.000
_cell.angle_alpha   90.00
_cell.angle_beta   90.00
_cell.angle_gamma   90.00
#
_symmetry.space_group_name_H-M   'P 1'
#
loop_
_entity.id
_entity.type
_entity.pdbx_description
1 polymer ?
#
loop_
_entity_poly.entity_id
_entity_poly.type
_entity_poly.pdbx_seq_one_letter_code
_entity_poly.pdbx_strand_id
1 'polypeptide(L)' 'MMSLAWPLFRVTEQAALAAWPQTGCGDKNKIDGLAVTAMRQALNDVAFRGRVVIGEGEIDHAPMLPDTVRYKQPAF' A
#
# COMPACT_ATOMS: atom_id res chain seq x y z
N MET A 1 12.85 -20.29 -0.79
CA MET A 1 12.00 -19.13 -1.14
C MET A 1 11.35 -18.65 0.15
N MET A 2 11.51 -17.38 0.55
CA MET A 2 10.86 -16.86 1.77
C MET A 2 9.35 -16.74 1.57
N SER A 3 8.58 -16.97 2.63
CA SER A 3 7.12 -16.82 2.61
C SER A 3 6.73 -15.35 2.45
N LEU A 4 5.74 -15.07 1.58
CA LEU A 4 5.17 -13.75 1.38
C LEU A 4 4.18 -13.35 2.50
N ALA A 5 3.76 -14.31 3.33
CA ALA A 5 2.75 -14.08 4.38
C ALA A 5 3.21 -13.03 5.40
N TRP A 6 4.45 -13.12 5.89
CA TRP A 6 4.96 -12.19 6.90
C TRP A 6 5.19 -10.77 6.36
N PRO A 7 5.85 -10.55 5.21
CA PRO A 7 5.96 -9.22 4.63
C PRO A 7 4.62 -8.55 4.36
N LEU A 8 3.63 -9.28 3.83
CA LEU A 8 2.30 -8.74 3.58
C LEU A 8 1.55 -8.42 4.87
N PHE A 9 1.71 -9.25 5.91
CA PHE A 9 1.17 -8.92 7.23
C PHE A 9 1.71 -7.57 7.73
N ARG A 10 3.03 -7.35 7.62
CA ARG A 10 3.65 -6.06 8.01
C ARG A 10 3.13 -4.89 7.17
N VAL A 11 2.88 -5.08 5.89
CA VAL A 11 2.26 -4.04 5.02
C VAL A 11 0.91 -3.58 5.60
N THR A 12 0.06 -4.52 6.03
CA THR A 12 -1.24 -4.18 6.63
C THR A 12 -1.10 -3.46 7.96
N GLU A 13 -0.13 -3.85 8.79
CA GLU A 13 0.16 -3.15 10.05
C GLU A 13 0.62 -1.70 9.82
N GLN A 14 1.52 -1.47 8.86
CA GLN A 14 2.01 -0.12 8.56
C GLN A 14 0.87 0.79 8.09
N ALA A 15 -0.03 0.30 7.23
CA ALA A 15 -1.20 1.05 6.78
C ALA A 15 -2.12 1.42 7.96
N ALA A 16 -2.43 0.46 8.83
CA ALA A 16 -3.28 0.70 9.99
C ALA A 16 -2.66 1.69 10.98
N LEU A 17 -1.35 1.56 11.28
CA LEU A 17 -0.63 2.46 12.19
C LEU A 17 -0.52 3.89 11.65
N ALA A 18 -0.41 4.06 10.32
CA ALA A 18 -0.36 5.38 9.70
C ALA A 18 -1.72 6.10 9.79
N ALA A 19 -2.83 5.37 9.60
CA ALA A 19 -4.17 5.93 9.64
C ALA A 19 -4.70 6.14 11.06
N TRP A 20 -4.35 5.26 12.01
CA TRP A 20 -4.91 5.22 13.36
C TRP A 20 -4.92 6.58 14.10
N PRO A 21 -3.83 7.39 14.11
CA PRO A 21 -3.80 8.66 14.82
C PRO A 21 -4.80 9.70 14.31
N GLN A 22 -5.33 9.53 13.09
CA GLN A 22 -6.29 10.43 12.48
C GLN A 22 -7.74 9.94 12.64
N THR A 23 -7.97 8.84 13.35
CA THR A 23 -9.33 8.33 13.59
C THR A 23 -10.18 9.39 14.29
N GLY A 24 -11.36 9.69 13.72
CA GLY A 24 -12.26 10.73 14.25
C GLY A 24 -11.96 12.16 13.80
N CYS A 25 -10.98 12.39 12.91
CA CYS A 25 -10.68 13.74 12.42
C CYS A 25 -11.73 14.32 11.44
N GLY A 26 -12.70 13.53 11.00
CA GLY A 26 -13.75 13.95 10.06
C GLY A 26 -13.31 14.04 8.60
N ASP A 27 -12.03 13.82 8.30
CA ASP A 27 -11.46 13.87 6.95
C ASP A 27 -11.10 12.47 6.45
N LYS A 28 -12.05 11.83 5.77
CA LYS A 28 -11.87 10.47 5.24
C LYS A 28 -10.72 10.38 4.23
N ASN A 29 -10.52 11.40 3.39
CA ASN A 29 -9.56 11.35 2.29
C ASN A 29 -8.14 11.44 2.83
N LYS A 30 -7.95 12.23 3.90
CA LYS A 30 -6.68 12.28 4.63
C LYS A 30 -6.34 10.93 5.27
N ILE A 31 -7.30 10.29 5.93
CA ILE A 31 -7.08 8.99 6.58
C ILE A 31 -6.72 7.93 5.54
N ASP A 32 -7.47 7.88 4.43
CA ASP A 32 -7.26 6.94 3.33
C ASP A 32 -5.88 7.16 2.67
N GLY A 33 -5.56 8.41 2.34
CA GLY A 33 -4.27 8.76 1.75
C GLY A 33 -3.07 8.39 2.64
N LEU A 34 -3.19 8.51 3.96
CA LEU A 34 -2.15 8.05 4.90
C LEU A 34 -1.96 6.54 4.86
N ALA A 35 -3.07 5.78 4.89
CA ALA A 35 -3.03 4.32 4.82
C ALA A 35 -2.40 3.83 3.52
N VAL A 36 -2.83 4.39 2.38
CA VAL A 36 -2.35 3.98 1.06
C VAL A 36 -0.91 4.39 0.82
N THR A 37 -0.49 5.57 1.28
CA THR A 37 0.92 5.98 1.22
C THR A 37 1.82 4.97 1.93
N ALA A 38 1.47 4.63 3.18
CA ALA A 38 2.24 3.69 3.98
C ALA A 38 2.24 2.28 3.36
N MET A 39 1.08 1.83 2.86
CA MET A 39 0.96 0.54 2.17
C MET A 39 1.83 0.49 0.91
N ARG A 40 1.83 1.55 0.09
CA ARG A 40 2.65 1.63 -1.13
C ARG A 40 4.14 1.58 -0.83
N GLN A 41 4.59 2.32 0.18
CA GLN A 41 5.98 2.31 0.63
C GLN A 41 6.39 0.92 1.12
N ALA A 42 5.61 0.32 2.02
CA ALA A 42 5.89 -1.01 2.54
C ALA A 42 5.90 -2.09 1.44
N LEU A 43 4.98 -2.03 0.47
CA LEU A 43 4.98 -2.95 -0.67
C LEU A 43 6.22 -2.82 -1.56
N ASN A 44 6.76 -1.61 -1.74
CA ASN A 44 7.99 -1.42 -2.54
C ASN A 44 9.21 -2.11 -1.91
N ASP A 45 9.20 -2.32 -0.59
CA ASP A 45 10.30 -2.97 0.13
C ASP A 45 10.20 -4.50 0.15
N VAL A 46 9.06 -5.06 -0.27
CA VAL A 46 8.86 -6.51 -0.33
C VAL A 46 9.50 -7.07 -1.60
N ALA A 47 10.30 -8.13 -1.46
CA ALA A 47 10.90 -8.82 -2.60
C ALA A 47 9.90 -9.71 -3.35
N PHE A 48 9.03 -9.09 -4.17
CA PHE A 48 8.08 -9.80 -5.03
C PHE A 48 7.92 -9.13 -6.39
N ARG A 49 7.36 -9.88 -7.34
CA ARG A 49 6.88 -9.33 -8.61
C ARG A 49 5.37 -9.44 -8.64
N GLY A 50 4.68 -8.31 -8.58
CA GLY A 50 3.23 -8.29 -8.52
C GLY A 50 2.62 -7.15 -9.31
N ARG A 51 1.29 -7.23 -9.49
CA ARG A 51 0.50 -6.21 -10.17
C ARG A 51 -0.73 -5.91 -9.34
N VAL A 52 -1.01 -4.63 -9.13
CA VAL A 52 -2.28 -4.17 -8.55
C VAL A 52 -3.38 -4.43 -9.58
N VAL A 53 -4.32 -5.27 -9.21
CA VAL A 53 -5.53 -5.57 -10.00
C VAL A 53 -6.77 -4.89 -9.45
N ILE A 54 -6.70 -4.47 -8.18
CA ILE A 54 -7.73 -3.74 -7.44
C ILE A 54 -6.96 -2.77 -6.55
N GLY A 55 -7.14 -1.47 -6.76
CA GLY A 55 -6.48 -0.38 -6.06
C GLY A 55 -7.44 0.72 -5.61
N GLU A 56 -6.94 1.95 -5.44
CA GLU A 56 -7.77 3.14 -5.13
C GLU A 56 -8.68 3.55 -6.31
N GLY A 57 -8.38 3.07 -7.52
CA GLY A 57 -9.11 3.35 -8.75
C GLY A 57 -8.21 3.34 -9.98
N GLU A 58 -8.76 3.80 -11.10
CA GLU A 58 -8.04 3.93 -12.38
C GLU A 58 -6.82 4.86 -12.25
N ILE A 59 -5.78 4.61 -13.05
CA ILE A 59 -4.49 5.34 -12.98
C ILE A 59 -4.61 6.85 -13.14
N ASP A 60 -5.64 7.31 -13.86
CA ASP A 60 -5.91 8.73 -14.11
C ASP A 60 -6.57 9.43 -12.90
N HIS A 61 -7.09 8.66 -11.95
CA HIS A 61 -7.89 9.15 -10.82
C HIS A 61 -7.31 8.79 -9.44
N ALA A 62 -6.40 7.83 -9.38
CA ALA A 62 -5.76 7.35 -8.16
C ALA A 62 -4.27 7.74 -8.11
N PRO A 63 -3.89 8.77 -7.31
CA PRO A 63 -2.50 9.18 -7.19
C PRO A 63 -1.64 8.11 -6.51
N MET A 64 -2.23 7.23 -5.69
CA MET A 64 -1.53 6.17 -4.98
C MET A 64 -2.21 4.80 -5.12
N LEU A 65 -1.40 3.73 -5.26
CA LEU A 65 -1.89 2.37 -5.55
C LEU A 65 -2.96 2.27 -6.67
N PRO A 66 -2.81 2.89 -7.84
CA PRO A 66 -3.78 2.72 -8.91
C PRO A 66 -3.81 1.28 -9.44
N ASP A 67 -4.92 0.95 -10.08
CA ASP A 67 -5.03 -0.25 -10.89
C ASP A 67 -3.87 -0.29 -11.90
N THR A 68 -3.32 -1.48 -12.12
CA THR A 68 -2.20 -1.79 -13.03
C THR A 68 -0.77 -1.48 -12.56
N VAL A 69 -0.55 -0.89 -11.38
CA VAL A 69 0.80 -0.67 -10.82
C VAL A 69 1.58 -1.97 -10.73
N ARG A 70 2.87 -1.93 -11.08
CA ARG A 70 3.78 -3.08 -11.02
C ARG A 70 4.81 -2.92 -9.92
N TYR A 71 4.93 -3.95 -9.08
CA TYR A 71 6.01 -4.12 -8.13
C TYR A 71 7.08 -5.02 -8.75
N LYS A 72 8.34 -4.62 -8.62
CA LYS A 72 9.49 -5.39 -9.09
C LYS A 72 10.23 -5.98 -7.90
N GLN A 73 10.86 -7.12 -8.12
CA GLN A 73 11.88 -7.58 -7.18
C GLN A 73 13.00 -6.53 -7.11
N PRO A 74 13.54 -6.25 -5.91
CA PRO A 74 14.78 -5.49 -5.80
C PRO A 74 15.86 -6.22 -6.60
N ALA A 75 16.62 -5.47 -7.40
CA ALA A 75 17.77 -6.02 -8.13
C ALA A 75 18.78 -6.53 -7.08
N PHE A 76 19.20 -7.78 -7.23
CA PHE A 76 20.28 -8.36 -6.42
C PHE A 76 21.61 -7.68 -6.75
#